data_AF-A0A3E0MRN4-F1
#
_entry.id   AF-A0A3E0MRN4-F1
#
_cell.length_a   1.000
_cell.length_b   1.000
_cell.length_c   1.000
_cell.angle_alpha   90.00
_cell.angle_beta   90.00
_cell.angle_gamma   90.00
#
_symmetry.space_group_name_H-M   'P 1'
#
loop_
_entity.id
_entity.type
_entity.pdbx_description
1 polymer ?
#
loop_
_entity_poly.entity_id
_entity_poly.type
_entity_poly.pdbx_seq_one_letter_code
_entity_poly.pdbx_strand_id
1 'polypeptide(L)'
;YVHPFFDEESYTLYFASDVEHAGNYDIYQSTLSFDGVWSQPSAVANINTEASEVFPTLLPGQIMAFSRATRNYGLQLHTIALGDTAATALAINGRGDDMGLLQINDSTYMAAQGKRKGGVSNFMFYTPLPEPTPVLAAEETTDSTATDSTALATATEETNSEETETSTATEKTTTASTTKTATPKKNTWVTDDTPEPGTVKGYSIIVGGFVERNLAENFLNDISNDWAPEAFLSRYNNKYYVVHSMHKSRTEANAAKASINDKGNRAWILSTGLQSL
;
A
#
# COMPACT_ATOMS: atom_id res chain seq x y z
N TYR A 1 -1.66 -1.43 25.77
CA TYR A 1 -1.65 -1.60 24.29
C TYR A 1 -2.92 -2.27 23.80
N VAL A 2 -3.60 -1.66 22.85
CA VAL A 2 -4.84 -2.17 22.24
C VAL A 2 -4.88 -1.86 20.75
N HIS A 3 -5.77 -2.54 20.02
CA HIS A 3 -6.08 -2.29 18.60
C HIS A 3 -4.84 -2.35 17.67
N PRO A 4 -4.17 -3.50 17.56
CA PRO A 4 -3.01 -3.64 16.68
C PRO A 4 -3.42 -3.67 15.21
N PHE A 5 -2.59 -3.07 14.36
CA PHE A 5 -2.62 -3.19 12.92
C PHE A 5 -1.19 -3.36 12.41
N PHE A 6 -0.95 -4.42 11.64
CA PHE A 6 0.36 -4.70 11.08
C PHE A 6 0.37 -4.36 9.60
N ASP A 7 1.25 -3.43 9.22
CA ASP A 7 1.57 -3.15 7.83
C ASP A 7 2.67 -4.09 7.34
N GLU A 8 2.30 -5.03 6.48
CA GLU A 8 3.25 -5.99 5.89
C GLU A 8 4.20 -5.34 4.88
N GLU A 9 3.89 -4.17 4.35
CA GLU A 9 4.73 -3.49 3.36
C GLU A 9 5.93 -2.80 4.03
N SER A 10 5.67 -2.08 5.12
CA SER A 10 6.73 -1.40 5.89
C SER A 10 7.23 -2.20 7.10
N TYR A 11 6.64 -3.36 7.39
CA TYR A 11 6.90 -4.17 8.60
C TYR A 11 6.70 -3.37 9.88
N THR A 12 5.64 -2.55 9.90
CA THR A 12 5.34 -1.65 11.01
C THR A 12 4.08 -2.11 11.72
N LEU A 13 4.18 -2.32 13.02
CA LEU A 13 3.04 -2.52 13.89
C LEU A 13 2.58 -1.16 14.42
N TYR A 14 1.36 -0.78 14.07
CA TYR A 14 0.64 0.34 14.64
C TYR A 14 -0.30 -0.15 15.74
N PHE A 15 -0.40 0.59 16.84
CA PHE A 15 -1.27 0.23 17.96
C PHE A 15 -1.57 1.45 18.83
N ALA A 16 -2.62 1.38 19.62
CA ALA A 16 -2.93 2.41 20.61
C ALA A 16 -2.34 2.06 21.99
N SER A 17 -1.82 3.06 22.69
CA SER A 17 -1.09 2.94 23.95
C SER A 17 -1.48 4.00 24.96
N ASP A 18 -1.52 3.61 26.23
CA ASP A 18 -1.79 4.43 27.42
C ASP A 18 -0.55 4.61 28.31
N VAL A 19 0.66 4.36 27.78
CA VAL A 19 1.93 4.43 28.55
C VAL A 19 2.46 5.86 28.63
N GLU A 20 2.70 6.47 27.48
CA GLU A 20 3.01 7.89 27.31
C GLU A 20 1.98 8.40 26.31
N HIS A 21 1.22 9.42 26.68
CA HIS A 21 0.09 9.84 25.86
C HIS A 21 -0.27 11.31 26.09
N ALA A 22 -0.84 11.95 25.08
CA ALA A 22 -1.47 13.26 25.20
C ALA A 22 -2.93 13.13 25.68
N GLY A 23 -3.65 12.07 25.26
CA GLY A 23 -5.06 11.83 25.56
C GLY A 23 -5.33 10.80 26.66
N ASN A 24 -6.12 9.75 26.40
CA ASN A 24 -6.05 8.49 27.17
C ASN A 24 -5.34 7.38 26.39
N TYR A 25 -5.32 7.50 25.07
CA TYR A 25 -4.66 6.58 24.17
C TYR A 25 -4.09 7.36 23.01
N ASP A 26 -2.83 7.11 22.72
CA ASP A 26 -2.12 7.66 21.57
C ASP A 26 -1.76 6.51 20.62
N ILE A 27 -1.67 6.80 19.32
CA ILE A 27 -1.20 5.86 18.31
C ILE A 27 0.33 5.84 18.31
N TYR A 28 0.86 4.64 18.44
CA TYR A 28 2.27 4.30 18.42
C TYR A 28 2.58 3.40 17.24
N GLN A 29 3.84 3.41 16.84
CA GLN A 29 4.40 2.49 15.86
C GLN A 29 5.67 1.81 16.38
N SER A 30 5.88 0.56 15.98
CA SER A 30 7.14 -0.17 16.14
C SER A 30 7.44 -0.95 14.87
N THR A 31 8.69 -0.95 14.43
CA THR A 31 9.12 -1.62 13.19
C THR A 31 9.80 -2.94 13.52
N LEU A 32 9.42 -3.99 12.80
CA LEU A 32 10.09 -5.29 12.88
C LEU A 32 11.31 -5.28 11.97
N SER A 33 12.48 -5.45 12.57
CA SER A 33 13.73 -5.67 11.84
C SER A 33 13.85 -7.14 11.41
N PHE A 34 14.71 -7.42 10.44
CA PHE A 34 14.79 -8.75 9.83
C PHE A 34 15.37 -9.82 10.77
N ASP A 35 16.20 -9.40 11.72
CA ASP A 35 16.68 -10.22 12.83
C ASP A 35 15.56 -10.62 13.82
N GLY A 36 14.32 -10.21 13.58
CA GLY A 36 13.17 -10.48 14.42
C GLY A 36 13.04 -9.51 15.61
N VAL A 37 13.88 -8.47 15.66
CA VAL A 37 13.88 -7.49 16.75
C VAL A 37 12.96 -6.32 16.42
N TRP A 38 12.07 -6.00 17.35
CA TRP A 38 11.21 -4.83 17.27
C TRP A 38 11.96 -3.57 17.71
N SER A 39 11.78 -2.46 16.98
CA SER A 39 12.25 -1.16 17.44
C SER A 39 11.48 -0.71 18.68
N GLN A 40 12.06 0.20 19.46
CA GLN A 40 11.28 0.82 20.54
C GLN A 40 10.04 1.52 19.95
N PRO A 41 8.87 1.38 20.59
CA PRO A 41 7.68 2.11 20.20
C PRO A 41 7.91 3.62 20.21
N SER A 42 7.36 4.30 19.21
CA SER A 42 7.35 5.76 19.14
C SER A 42 5.96 6.26 18.74
N ALA A 43 5.56 7.40 19.29
CA ALA A 43 4.29 8.04 18.96
C ALA A 43 4.28 8.48 17.50
N VAL A 44 3.15 8.30 16.81
CA VAL A 44 3.00 8.75 15.42
C VAL A 44 2.72 10.26 15.40
N ALA A 45 3.55 10.99 14.65
CA ALA A 45 3.42 12.45 14.53
C ALA A 45 2.11 12.87 13.85
N ASN A 46 1.63 14.08 14.16
CA ASN A 46 0.47 14.75 13.55
C ASN A 46 -0.90 14.04 13.73
N ILE A 47 -0.95 12.95 14.50
CA ILE A 47 -2.16 12.16 14.76
C ILE A 47 -2.65 12.32 16.19
N ASN A 48 -1.75 12.24 17.15
CA ASN A 48 -2.10 12.20 18.57
C ASN A 48 -2.54 13.57 19.09
N THR A 49 -3.60 13.58 19.89
CA THR A 49 -4.17 14.80 20.48
C THR A 49 -4.51 14.59 21.96
N GLU A 50 -5.14 15.57 22.61
CA GLU A 50 -5.71 15.37 23.96
C GLU A 50 -6.91 14.40 23.97
N ALA A 51 -7.41 13.99 22.80
CA ALA A 51 -8.43 12.95 22.68
C ALA A 51 -7.79 11.55 22.65
N SER A 52 -8.61 10.51 22.80
CA SER A 52 -8.12 9.13 22.59
C SER A 52 -8.12 8.79 21.10
N GLU A 53 -6.96 8.44 20.55
CA GLU A 53 -6.81 7.86 19.22
C GLU A 53 -6.65 6.33 19.30
N VAL A 54 -7.48 5.60 18.54
CA VAL A 54 -7.59 4.14 18.56
C VAL A 54 -7.90 3.56 17.18
N PHE A 55 -7.83 2.22 17.04
CA PHE A 55 -8.08 1.51 15.78
C PHE A 55 -7.26 2.03 14.58
N PRO A 56 -5.93 2.13 14.69
CA PRO A 56 -5.09 2.50 13.56
C PRO A 56 -5.20 1.45 12.44
N THR A 57 -5.17 1.92 11.20
CA THR A 57 -5.18 1.13 9.96
C THR A 57 -4.46 1.93 8.87
N LEU A 58 -3.95 1.24 7.84
CA LEU A 58 -3.40 1.88 6.65
C LEU A 58 -4.25 1.56 5.43
N LEU A 59 -4.66 2.61 4.72
CA LEU A 59 -5.33 2.54 3.43
C LEU A 59 -4.27 2.70 2.30
N PRO A 60 -4.63 2.43 1.04
CA PRO A 60 -3.72 2.65 -0.09
C PRO A 60 -3.11 4.05 -0.10
N GLY A 61 -1.86 4.14 -0.56
CA GLY A 61 -1.13 5.41 -0.63
C GLY A 61 -0.58 5.90 0.72
N GLN A 62 -0.42 5.00 1.70
CA GLN A 62 0.06 5.31 3.05
C GLN A 62 -0.84 6.28 3.82
N ILE A 63 -2.14 6.28 3.52
CA ILE A 63 -3.13 7.10 4.24
C ILE A 63 -3.46 6.37 5.54
N MET A 64 -3.10 6.96 6.68
CA MET A 64 -3.46 6.38 7.97
C MET A 64 -4.89 6.73 8.31
N ALA A 65 -5.69 5.72 8.64
CA ALA A 65 -7.03 5.86 9.16
C ALA A 65 -7.09 5.41 10.62
N PHE A 66 -7.83 6.13 11.44
CA PHE A 66 -7.99 5.85 12.87
C PHE A 66 -9.29 6.42 13.40
N SER A 67 -9.69 6.01 14.59
CA SER A 67 -10.86 6.53 15.29
C SER A 67 -10.41 7.44 16.43
N ARG A 68 -10.97 8.64 16.51
CA ARG A 68 -10.67 9.63 17.55
C ARG A 68 -11.89 9.87 18.43
N ALA A 69 -11.70 9.88 19.74
CA ALA A 69 -12.74 10.22 20.68
C ALA A 69 -13.17 11.69 20.53
N THR A 70 -14.47 11.91 20.55
CA THR A 70 -15.07 13.25 20.50
C THR A 70 -16.00 13.44 21.69
N ARG A 71 -16.17 14.71 22.12
CA ARG A 71 -16.95 15.02 23.33
C ARG A 71 -18.41 14.55 23.25
N ASN A 72 -19.04 14.65 22.08
CA ASN A 72 -20.49 14.46 21.93
C ASN A 72 -20.88 13.28 21.03
N TYR A 73 -19.94 12.74 20.26
CA TYR A 73 -20.26 11.77 19.21
C TYR A 73 -19.50 10.44 19.37
N GLY A 74 -18.87 10.18 20.52
CA GLY A 74 -18.10 8.94 20.69
C GLY A 74 -16.86 8.94 19.80
N LEU A 75 -16.48 7.78 19.29
CA LEU A 75 -15.38 7.63 18.33
C LEU A 75 -15.80 8.08 16.92
N GLN A 76 -14.92 8.80 16.23
CA GLN A 76 -15.15 9.30 14.87
C GLN A 76 -13.93 8.99 14.00
N LEU A 77 -14.15 8.51 12.79
CA LEU A 77 -13.08 8.16 11.84
C LEU A 77 -12.39 9.41 11.29
N HIS A 78 -11.07 9.35 11.28
CA HIS A 78 -10.20 10.36 10.72
C HIS A 78 -9.17 9.71 9.80
N THR A 79 -8.70 10.48 8.82
CA THR A 79 -7.60 10.09 7.94
C THR A 79 -6.55 11.18 7.87
N ILE A 80 -5.30 10.78 7.68
CA ILE A 80 -4.19 11.68 7.39
C ILE A 80 -3.33 11.06 6.28
N ALA A 81 -3.02 11.84 5.24
CA ALA A 81 -2.10 11.39 4.20
C ALA A 81 -0.65 11.66 4.61
N LEU A 82 0.29 10.98 3.96
CA LEU A 82 1.70 11.22 4.18
C LEU A 82 2.07 12.68 3.83
N GLY A 83 2.65 13.40 4.79
CA GLY A 83 3.06 14.80 4.63
C GLY A 83 2.04 15.82 5.14
N ASP A 84 0.81 15.41 5.43
CA ASP A 84 -0.17 16.29 6.05
C ASP A 84 0.21 16.61 7.50
N THR A 85 -0.15 17.81 7.94
CA THR A 85 0.10 18.28 9.32
C THR A 85 -1.11 18.06 10.24
N ALA A 86 -2.27 17.67 9.70
CA ALA A 86 -3.49 17.48 10.48
C ALA A 86 -4.39 16.41 9.85
N ALA A 87 -4.97 15.57 10.70
CA ALA A 87 -5.96 14.59 10.28
C ALA A 87 -7.34 15.22 10.02
N THR A 88 -8.04 14.71 9.01
CA THR A 88 -9.37 15.16 8.61
C THR A 88 -10.42 14.13 9.02
N ALA A 89 -11.53 14.58 9.62
CA ALA A 89 -12.66 13.71 9.93
C ALA A 89 -13.39 13.29 8.64
N LEU A 90 -13.78 12.02 8.54
CA LEU A 90 -14.50 11.53 7.36
C LEU A 90 -15.97 11.95 7.35
N ALA A 91 -16.51 12.17 6.14
CA ALA A 91 -17.92 12.53 5.93
C ALA A 91 -18.91 11.41 6.27
N ILE A 92 -18.44 10.15 6.35
CA ILE A 92 -19.26 8.97 6.71
C ILE A 92 -19.55 8.88 8.21
N ASN A 93 -18.91 9.72 9.01
CA ASN A 93 -19.08 9.72 10.45
C ASN A 93 -20.53 10.00 10.86
N GLY A 94 -20.99 9.25 11.85
CA GLY A 94 -22.35 9.31 12.36
C GLY A 94 -22.41 9.69 13.83
N ARG A 95 -23.63 9.67 14.38
CA ARG A 95 -23.80 9.73 15.83
C ARG A 95 -23.45 8.38 16.44
N GLY A 96 -22.42 8.36 17.30
CA GLY A 96 -21.97 7.16 18.01
C GLY A 96 -20.58 6.74 17.55
N ASP A 97 -20.16 5.55 17.95
CA ASP A 97 -18.79 5.09 17.72
C ASP A 97 -18.60 4.58 16.28
N ASP A 98 -17.79 5.28 15.50
CA ASP A 98 -17.22 4.84 14.24
C ASP A 98 -15.81 4.29 14.51
N MET A 99 -15.61 2.98 14.28
CA MET A 99 -14.43 2.23 14.72
C MET A 99 -13.81 1.46 13.56
N GLY A 100 -12.50 1.67 13.34
CA GLY A 100 -11.65 0.89 12.45
C GLY A 100 -12.09 0.89 10.99
N LEU A 101 -11.38 1.61 10.13
CA LEU A 101 -11.67 1.66 8.70
C LEU A 101 -10.71 0.74 7.93
N LEU A 102 -11.22 -0.34 7.35
CA LEU A 102 -10.41 -1.28 6.57
C LEU A 102 -10.84 -1.26 5.11
N GLN A 103 -9.88 -1.28 4.20
CA GLN A 103 -10.16 -1.64 2.81
C GLN A 103 -10.17 -3.17 2.70
N ILE A 104 -11.28 -3.73 2.24
CA ILE A 104 -11.45 -5.19 2.10
C ILE A 104 -11.13 -5.64 0.67
N ASN A 105 -11.33 -4.76 -0.31
CA ASN A 105 -10.93 -4.92 -1.72
C ASN A 105 -10.83 -3.56 -2.41
N ASP A 106 -10.48 -3.55 -3.69
CA ASP A 106 -10.23 -2.33 -4.49
C ASP A 106 -11.35 -1.29 -4.44
N SER A 107 -12.60 -1.69 -4.22
CA SER A 107 -13.77 -0.81 -4.23
C SER A 107 -14.53 -0.74 -2.91
N THR A 108 -14.15 -1.52 -1.90
CA THR A 108 -14.96 -1.70 -0.69
C THR A 108 -14.16 -1.42 0.57
N TYR A 109 -14.68 -0.49 1.37
CA TYR A 109 -14.23 -0.22 2.72
C TYR A 109 -15.25 -0.74 3.72
N MET A 110 -14.79 -1.08 4.93
CA MET A 110 -15.60 -1.56 6.02
C MET A 110 -15.26 -0.79 7.29
N ALA A 111 -16.28 -0.38 8.04
CA ALA A 111 -16.11 0.15 9.39
C ALA A 111 -17.15 -0.43 10.35
N ALA A 112 -16.79 -0.58 11.62
CA ALA A 112 -17.75 -0.93 12.65
C ALA A 112 -18.41 0.34 13.19
N GLN A 113 -19.74 0.32 13.35
CA GLN A 113 -20.52 1.46 13.83
C GLN A 113 -21.45 1.08 14.98
N GLY A 114 -21.37 1.81 16.10
CA GLY A 114 -22.23 1.68 17.27
C GLY A 114 -23.01 2.96 17.55
N LYS A 115 -24.33 2.97 17.34
CA LYS A 115 -25.14 4.21 17.46
C LYS A 115 -25.50 4.61 18.90
N ARG A 116 -25.57 3.63 19.82
CA ARG A 116 -26.05 3.83 21.20
C ARG A 116 -25.29 2.92 22.15
N LYS A 117 -24.98 3.43 23.34
CA LYS A 117 -24.38 2.64 24.41
C LYS A 117 -25.27 1.42 24.73
N GLY A 118 -24.66 0.23 24.72
CA GLY A 118 -25.36 -1.04 24.94
C GLY A 118 -26.26 -1.52 23.80
N GLY A 119 -26.30 -0.79 22.68
CA GLY A 119 -26.97 -1.22 21.46
C GLY A 119 -26.09 -2.15 20.62
N VAL A 120 -26.69 -2.71 19.55
CA VAL A 120 -25.94 -3.50 18.56
C VAL A 120 -24.99 -2.60 17.77
N SER A 121 -23.77 -3.10 17.55
CA SER A 121 -22.83 -2.54 16.57
C SER A 121 -22.98 -3.28 15.25
N ASN A 122 -22.87 -2.56 14.14
CA ASN A 122 -22.96 -3.11 12.80
C ASN A 122 -21.66 -2.91 12.04
N PHE A 123 -21.37 -3.79 11.09
CA PHE A 123 -20.37 -3.52 10.06
C PHE A 123 -21.05 -2.81 8.89
N MET A 124 -20.55 -1.62 8.57
CA MET A 124 -20.98 -0.85 7.41
C MET A 124 -19.96 -1.00 6.30
N PHE A 125 -20.44 -1.18 5.09
CA PHE A 125 -19.63 -1.30 3.89
C PHE A 125 -19.84 -0.05 3.03
N TYR A 126 -18.74 0.53 2.56
CA TYR A 126 -18.71 1.74 1.77
C TYR A 126 -18.03 1.49 0.43
N THR A 127 -18.61 2.02 -0.63
CA THR A 127 -17.98 2.12 -1.93
C THR A 127 -17.75 3.61 -2.22
N PRO A 128 -16.50 4.05 -2.38
CA PRO A 128 -16.22 5.43 -2.74
C PRO A 128 -16.92 5.77 -4.05
N LEU A 129 -17.56 6.94 -4.11
CA LEU A 129 -18.06 7.44 -5.38
C LEU A 129 -16.86 7.76 -6.27
N PRO A 130 -16.89 7.40 -7.57
CA PRO A 130 -15.85 7.84 -8.50
C PRO A 130 -15.78 9.37 -8.47
N GLU A 131 -14.57 9.92 -8.43
CA GLU A 131 -14.40 11.37 -8.52
C GLU A 131 -15.10 11.86 -9.80
N PRO A 132 -15.92 12.92 -9.72
CA PRO A 132 -16.58 13.44 -10.90
C PRO A 132 -15.51 13.82 -11.90
N THR A 133 -15.56 13.24 -13.11
CA THR A 133 -14.64 13.62 -14.18
C THR A 133 -14.80 15.12 -14.39
N PRO A 134 -13.73 15.93 -14.28
CA PRO A 134 -13.84 17.36 -14.48
C PRO A 134 -14.39 17.58 -15.87
N VAL A 135 -15.64 18.06 -15.96
CA VAL A 135 -16.23 18.48 -17.23
C VAL A 135 -15.40 19.67 -17.65
N LEU A 136 -14.53 19.48 -18.64
CA LEU A 136 -13.90 20.58 -19.35
C LEU A 136 -15.03 21.51 -19.76
N ALA A 137 -15.05 22.72 -19.19
CA ALA A 137 -16.06 23.72 -19.48
C ALA A 137 -16.08 23.91 -21.00
N ALA A 138 -17.15 23.43 -21.63
CA ALA A 138 -17.39 23.71 -23.04
C ALA A 138 -17.52 25.23 -23.16
N GLU A 139 -16.65 25.83 -23.97
CA GLU A 139 -16.79 27.22 -24.37
C GLU A 139 -18.21 27.39 -24.93
N GLU A 140 -18.98 28.31 -24.35
CA GLU A 140 -20.25 28.76 -24.91
C GLU A 140 -19.97 29.35 -26.30
N THR A 141 -20.15 28.54 -27.34
CA THR A 141 -20.36 29.05 -28.68
C THR A 141 -21.83 29.44 -28.77
N THR A 142 -22.07 30.73 -28.57
CA THR A 142 -23.31 31.35 -29.02
C THR A 142 -23.39 31.21 -30.53
N ASP A 143 -24.27 30.36 -31.05
CA ASP A 143 -24.86 30.65 -32.35
C ASP A 143 -26.36 30.36 -32.36
N SER A 144 -27.05 31.37 -32.83
CA SER A 144 -28.48 31.51 -32.95
C SER A 144 -28.89 30.96 -34.31
N THR A 145 -29.74 29.94 -34.36
CA THR A 145 -30.82 29.91 -35.35
C THR A 145 -31.93 28.96 -34.89
N ALA A 146 -33.10 29.56 -34.66
CA ALA A 146 -34.36 28.85 -34.64
C ALA A 146 -34.74 28.44 -36.07
N THR A 147 -35.19 27.20 -36.25
CA THR A 147 -36.45 26.87 -36.96
C THR A 147 -36.80 25.39 -36.74
N ASP A 148 -37.80 25.19 -35.90
CA ASP A 148 -38.98 24.32 -36.07
C ASP A 148 -38.94 23.22 -37.14
N SER A 149 -39.07 21.96 -36.72
CA SER A 149 -39.94 20.96 -37.35
C SER A 149 -40.14 19.73 -36.47
N THR A 150 -41.41 19.41 -36.28
CA THR A 150 -42.00 18.30 -35.54
C THR A 150 -42.23 17.07 -36.45
N ALA A 151 -41.96 15.86 -35.94
CA ALA A 151 -42.58 14.56 -36.26
C ALA A 151 -41.75 13.48 -35.53
N LEU A 152 -42.18 12.84 -34.44
CA LEU A 152 -43.27 11.88 -34.20
C LEU A 152 -43.21 10.59 -35.05
N ALA A 153 -43.20 9.48 -34.31
CA ALA A 153 -43.43 8.07 -34.70
C ALA A 153 -42.19 7.36 -35.28
N THR A 154 -41.83 6.12 -34.90
CA THR A 154 -42.56 5.06 -34.20
C THR A 154 -41.56 4.01 -33.69
N ALA A 155 -41.94 3.30 -32.61
CA ALA A 155 -41.86 1.85 -32.38
C ALA A 155 -41.14 1.01 -33.47
N THR A 156 -40.39 -0.06 -33.21
CA THR A 156 -40.44 -1.04 -32.11
C THR A 156 -39.24 -1.99 -32.29
N GLU A 157 -38.77 -2.52 -31.16
CA GLU A 157 -38.44 -3.93 -30.88
C GLU A 157 -37.89 -4.82 -32.01
N GLU A 158 -36.71 -5.41 -31.74
CA GLU A 158 -36.53 -6.87 -31.59
C GLU A 158 -36.09 -7.51 -32.92
N THR A 159 -35.28 -8.56 -33.01
CA THR A 159 -34.66 -9.52 -32.09
C THR A 159 -33.52 -10.17 -32.90
N ASN A 160 -32.59 -10.84 -32.20
CA ASN A 160 -31.84 -12.03 -32.67
C ASN A 160 -30.92 -11.87 -33.89
N SER A 161 -29.81 -12.58 -34.02
CA SER A 161 -29.37 -13.89 -33.52
C SER A 161 -27.82 -13.84 -33.54
N GLU A 162 -27.10 -14.49 -32.63
CA GLU A 162 -26.48 -15.83 -32.85
C GLU A 162 -25.91 -15.95 -34.27
N GLU A 163 -24.61 -16.16 -34.50
CA GLU A 163 -23.78 -17.31 -34.13
C GLU A 163 -22.54 -17.14 -35.08
N THR A 164 -21.27 -17.41 -34.75
CA THR A 164 -20.64 -18.74 -34.74
C THR A 164 -19.21 -18.61 -35.29
N GLU A 165 -18.26 -19.19 -34.55
CA GLU A 165 -17.03 -19.89 -34.97
C GLU A 165 -15.91 -19.16 -35.72
N THR A 166 -14.68 -19.13 -35.16
CA THR A 166 -13.63 -20.16 -35.19
C THR A 166 -12.75 -20.07 -36.44
N SER A 167 -11.46 -19.77 -36.25
CA SER A 167 -10.41 -20.53 -36.94
C SER A 167 -9.02 -20.27 -36.34
N THR A 168 -8.46 -21.41 -35.93
CA THR A 168 -7.14 -21.82 -35.49
C THR A 168 -6.03 -21.63 -36.55
N ALA A 169 -4.77 -21.49 -36.08
CA ALA A 169 -3.55 -22.25 -36.48
C ALA A 169 -2.29 -21.34 -36.48
N THR A 170 -1.29 -21.50 -35.60
CA THR A 170 -0.23 -22.53 -35.46
C THR A 170 0.96 -22.36 -36.43
N GLU A 171 2.16 -22.11 -35.89
CA GLU A 171 3.46 -22.84 -36.06
C GLU A 171 4.63 -21.99 -35.48
N LYS A 172 5.38 -22.41 -34.44
CA LYS A 172 6.41 -23.47 -34.25
C LYS A 172 7.87 -23.06 -34.55
N THR A 173 8.66 -23.06 -33.46
CA THR A 173 10.03 -23.63 -33.26
C THR A 173 11.22 -22.95 -33.99
N THR A 174 12.38 -22.66 -33.37
CA THR A 174 13.38 -23.65 -32.89
C THR A 174 14.50 -23.02 -32.02
N THR A 175 15.03 -23.88 -31.15
CA THR A 175 16.05 -23.83 -30.09
C THR A 175 17.51 -23.60 -30.54
N ALA A 176 18.36 -23.03 -29.67
CA ALA A 176 19.76 -23.47 -29.48
C ALA A 176 20.36 -22.97 -28.14
N SER A 177 21.03 -23.90 -27.45
CA SER A 177 21.76 -23.76 -26.19
C SER A 177 23.24 -23.46 -26.43
N THR A 178 23.85 -22.59 -25.62
CA THR A 178 25.30 -22.64 -25.35
C THR A 178 25.60 -22.20 -23.92
N THR A 179 26.19 -23.12 -23.18
CA THR A 179 26.79 -23.03 -21.85
C THR A 179 27.99 -22.08 -21.85
N LYS A 180 28.01 -21.07 -20.97
CA LYS A 180 29.24 -20.40 -20.51
C LYS A 180 29.14 -20.14 -19.02
N THR A 181 30.01 -20.81 -18.27
CA THR A 181 30.27 -20.60 -16.85
C THR A 181 30.79 -19.19 -16.65
N ALA A 182 30.00 -18.32 -16.03
CA ALA A 182 30.39 -16.96 -15.66
C ALA A 182 30.65 -16.90 -14.16
N THR A 183 31.88 -16.53 -13.79
CA THR A 183 32.25 -16.11 -12.44
C THR A 183 31.30 -15.00 -11.96
N PRO A 184 30.81 -15.03 -10.70
CA PRO A 184 29.86 -14.02 -10.24
C PRO A 184 30.57 -12.67 -10.17
N LYS A 185 30.08 -11.70 -10.96
CA LYS A 185 30.49 -10.30 -10.86
C LYS A 185 29.95 -9.76 -9.54
N LYS A 186 30.84 -9.60 -8.56
CA LYS A 186 30.53 -8.94 -7.29
C LYS A 186 30.32 -7.45 -7.58
N ASN A 187 29.08 -7.03 -7.81
CA ASN A 187 28.73 -5.62 -7.96
C ASN A 187 28.74 -4.99 -6.56
N THR A 188 29.76 -4.18 -6.27
CA THR A 188 29.90 -3.48 -5.00
C THR A 188 29.06 -2.19 -5.05
N TRP A 189 27.85 -2.23 -4.51
CA TRP A 189 27.00 -1.04 -4.39
C TRP A 189 27.21 -0.39 -3.02
N VAL A 190 27.61 0.88 -3.02
CA VAL A 190 27.64 1.75 -1.83
C VAL A 190 27.08 3.09 -2.26
N THR A 191 26.05 3.58 -1.58
CA THR A 191 25.69 5.00 -1.69
C THR A 191 25.45 5.56 -0.29
N ASP A 192 26.46 6.29 0.20
CA ASP A 192 26.19 7.43 1.08
C ASP A 192 25.74 8.60 0.17
N ASP A 193 24.55 9.12 0.48
CA ASP A 193 24.07 10.48 0.23
C ASP A 193 24.03 11.06 -1.19
N THR A 194 23.97 10.24 -2.26
CA THR A 194 23.53 10.74 -3.57
C THR A 194 22.74 9.69 -4.37
N PRO A 195 21.56 10.01 -4.93
CA PRO A 195 20.91 9.13 -5.90
C PRO A 195 21.75 8.98 -7.17
N GLU A 196 22.00 7.75 -7.58
CA GLU A 196 22.61 7.49 -8.88
C GLU A 196 21.68 7.91 -10.03
N PRO A 197 22.22 8.41 -11.16
CA PRO A 197 21.47 8.58 -12.39
C PRO A 197 20.96 7.23 -12.89
N GLY A 198 19.67 6.96 -12.70
CA GLY A 198 19.05 5.70 -13.14
C GLY A 198 18.22 4.96 -12.09
N THR A 199 18.04 5.51 -10.87
CA THR A 199 17.13 4.94 -9.86
C THR A 199 15.72 4.77 -10.44
N VAL A 200 15.32 3.52 -10.64
CA VAL A 200 14.03 3.17 -11.26
C VAL A 200 12.98 3.02 -10.16
N LYS A 201 11.81 3.65 -10.33
CA LYS A 201 10.61 3.34 -9.53
C LYS A 201 10.29 1.84 -9.71
N GLY A 202 10.17 1.10 -8.62
CA GLY A 202 9.92 -0.34 -8.69
C GLY A 202 9.82 -1.00 -7.32
N TYR A 203 9.66 -2.31 -7.33
CA TYR A 203 9.51 -3.19 -6.19
C TYR A 203 10.84 -3.88 -5.89
N SER A 204 11.38 -3.68 -4.70
CA SER A 204 12.61 -4.34 -4.27
C SER A 204 12.29 -5.62 -3.51
N ILE A 205 12.95 -6.72 -3.87
CA ILE A 205 12.87 -7.98 -3.14
C ILE A 205 13.90 -7.94 -2.04
N ILE A 206 13.44 -7.85 -0.79
CA ILE A 206 14.27 -7.75 0.40
C ILE A 206 14.38 -9.13 1.02
N VAL A 207 15.62 -9.55 1.30
CA VAL A 207 15.93 -10.83 1.93
C VAL A 207 16.70 -10.66 3.23
N GLY A 208 16.95 -9.43 3.66
CA GLY A 208 17.62 -9.07 4.91
C GLY A 208 17.42 -7.61 5.27
N GLY A 209 17.46 -7.26 6.56
CA GLY A 209 17.21 -5.91 7.07
C GLY A 209 17.80 -5.68 8.46
N PHE A 210 18.78 -4.79 8.57
CA PHE A 210 19.69 -4.69 9.70
C PHE A 210 19.84 -3.24 10.15
N VAL A 211 20.01 -3.01 11.45
CA VAL A 211 20.37 -1.68 11.97
C VAL A 211 21.86 -1.41 11.76
N GLU A 212 22.70 -2.43 11.97
CA GLU A 212 24.14 -2.32 11.83
C GLU A 212 24.64 -2.84 10.47
N ARG A 213 25.59 -2.09 9.88
CA ARG A 213 26.12 -2.38 8.54
C ARG A 213 26.87 -3.71 8.46
N ASN A 214 27.69 -3.99 9.46
CA ASN A 214 28.49 -5.23 9.57
C ASN A 214 27.62 -6.49 9.51
N LEU A 215 26.47 -6.51 10.20
CA LEU A 215 25.53 -7.62 10.21
C LEU A 215 24.93 -7.83 8.82
N ALA A 216 24.59 -6.74 8.14
CA ALA A 216 24.07 -6.77 6.78
C ALA A 216 25.11 -7.28 5.78
N GLU A 217 26.36 -6.83 5.88
CA GLU A 217 27.47 -7.27 5.04
C GLU A 217 27.81 -8.74 5.25
N ASN A 218 27.79 -9.22 6.49
CA ASN A 218 28.00 -10.63 6.80
C ASN A 218 26.89 -11.50 6.18
N PHE A 219 25.63 -11.13 6.40
CA PHE A 219 24.49 -11.84 5.81
C PHE A 219 24.55 -11.82 4.27
N LEU A 220 24.88 -10.68 3.67
CA LEU A 220 25.05 -10.56 2.22
C LEU A 220 26.14 -11.52 1.71
N ASN A 221 27.31 -11.55 2.36
CA ASN A 221 28.38 -12.46 1.96
C ASN A 221 27.96 -13.93 2.06
N ASP A 222 27.17 -14.30 3.07
CA ASP A 222 26.69 -15.67 3.22
C ASP A 222 25.75 -16.05 2.07
N ILE A 223 24.76 -15.22 1.75
CA ILE A 223 23.78 -15.55 0.70
C ILE A 223 24.34 -15.39 -0.72
N SER A 224 25.30 -14.49 -0.93
CA SER A 224 25.92 -14.26 -2.25
C SER A 224 26.73 -15.45 -2.74
N ASN A 225 27.22 -16.29 -1.83
CA ASN A 225 27.97 -17.49 -2.18
C ASN A 225 27.09 -18.75 -2.32
N ASP A 226 25.79 -18.63 -2.02
CA ASP A 226 24.87 -19.76 -2.01
C ASP A 226 23.75 -19.58 -3.04
N TRP A 227 22.74 -18.78 -2.72
CA TRP A 227 21.49 -18.73 -3.50
C TRP A 227 21.14 -17.35 -4.06
N ALA A 228 21.83 -16.29 -3.63
CA ALA A 228 21.56 -14.91 -4.04
C ALA A 228 22.83 -14.17 -4.53
N PRO A 229 23.48 -14.65 -5.61
CA PRO A 229 24.78 -14.12 -6.07
C PRO A 229 24.74 -12.68 -6.56
N GLU A 230 23.56 -12.19 -6.94
CA GLU A 230 23.33 -10.81 -7.41
C GLU A 230 22.76 -9.90 -6.32
N ALA A 231 22.60 -10.40 -5.08
CA ALA A 231 22.13 -9.58 -3.99
C ALA A 231 23.11 -8.44 -3.70
N PHE A 232 22.56 -7.34 -3.17
CA PHE A 232 23.32 -6.16 -2.84
C PHE A 232 22.77 -5.46 -1.60
N LEU A 233 23.55 -4.56 -1.04
CA LEU A 233 23.16 -3.76 0.11
C LEU A 233 22.55 -2.43 -0.34
N SER A 234 21.46 -2.04 0.30
CA SER A 234 20.82 -0.73 0.17
C SER A 234 20.54 -0.15 1.54
N ARG A 235 20.47 1.18 1.67
CA ARG A 235 20.18 1.86 2.94
C ARG A 235 18.88 2.64 2.82
N TYR A 236 17.98 2.47 3.78
CA TYR A 236 16.70 3.17 3.84
C TYR A 236 16.26 3.34 5.30
N ASN A 237 15.69 4.50 5.66
CA ASN A 237 15.21 4.79 7.01
C ASN A 237 16.22 4.41 8.13
N ASN A 238 17.49 4.80 7.95
CA ASN A 238 18.59 4.45 8.86
C ASN A 238 18.82 2.95 9.11
N LYS A 239 18.33 2.08 8.22
CA LYS A 239 18.57 0.64 8.21
C LYS A 239 19.25 0.20 6.92
N TYR A 240 19.91 -0.94 6.97
CA TYR A 240 20.59 -1.60 5.87
C TYR A 240 19.76 -2.79 5.40
N TYR A 241 19.32 -2.77 4.15
CA TYR A 241 18.54 -3.82 3.52
C TYR A 241 19.40 -4.62 2.54
N VAL A 242 19.28 -5.93 2.61
CA VAL A 242 19.88 -6.84 1.62
C VAL A 242 18.82 -7.13 0.56
N VAL A 243 19.03 -6.56 -0.62
CA VAL A 243 18.14 -6.62 -1.77
C VAL A 243 18.57 -7.76 -2.66
N HIS A 244 17.67 -8.71 -2.92
CA HIS A 244 17.91 -9.83 -3.84
C HIS A 244 17.74 -9.41 -5.30
N SER A 245 16.66 -8.70 -5.62
CA SER A 245 16.33 -8.28 -6.99
C SER A 245 15.36 -7.09 -6.99
N MET A 246 15.20 -6.43 -8.14
CA MET A 246 14.26 -5.33 -8.33
C MET A 246 13.33 -5.61 -9.51
N HIS A 247 12.06 -5.22 -9.42
CA HIS A 247 11.02 -5.47 -10.40
C HIS A 247 10.20 -4.23 -10.72
N LYS A 248 9.66 -4.12 -11.94
CA LYS A 248 8.87 -2.95 -12.36
C LYS A 248 7.40 -3.06 -11.97
N SER A 249 6.91 -4.27 -11.73
CA SER A 249 5.51 -4.54 -11.39
C SER A 249 5.37 -5.39 -10.13
N ARG A 250 4.25 -5.22 -9.41
CA ARG A 250 3.94 -5.99 -8.21
C ARG A 250 3.77 -7.48 -8.51
N THR A 251 3.24 -7.80 -9.69
CA THR A 251 3.05 -9.18 -10.16
C THR A 251 4.39 -9.90 -10.29
N GLU A 252 5.38 -9.27 -10.93
CA GLU A 252 6.74 -9.83 -11.04
C GLU A 252 7.39 -9.98 -9.66
N ALA A 253 7.23 -8.96 -8.79
CA ALA A 253 7.78 -9.00 -7.44
C ALA A 253 7.18 -10.13 -6.60
N ASN A 254 5.87 -10.37 -6.72
CA ASN A 254 5.18 -11.47 -6.06
C ASN A 254 5.69 -12.84 -6.53
N ALA A 255 5.92 -13.00 -7.84
CA ALA A 255 6.48 -14.23 -8.39
C ALA A 255 7.91 -14.48 -7.87
N ALA A 256 8.75 -13.44 -7.82
CA ALA A 256 10.11 -13.54 -7.28
C ALA A 256 10.11 -13.88 -5.79
N LYS A 257 9.26 -13.20 -5.00
CA LYS A 257 9.04 -13.50 -3.57
C LYS A 257 8.64 -14.96 -3.36
N ALA A 258 7.66 -15.45 -4.12
CA ALA A 258 7.21 -16.84 -4.02
C ALA A 258 8.37 -17.81 -4.32
N SER A 259 9.11 -17.59 -5.40
CA SER A 259 10.24 -18.45 -5.78
C SER A 259 11.33 -18.54 -4.71
N ILE A 260 11.61 -17.45 -3.99
CA ILE A 260 12.59 -17.45 -2.91
C ILE A 260 12.02 -18.17 -1.67
N ASN A 261 10.75 -17.92 -1.35
CA ASN A 261 10.09 -18.54 -0.19
C ASN A 261 9.91 -20.06 -0.35
N ASP A 262 9.61 -20.53 -1.56
CA ASP A 262 9.47 -21.96 -1.87
C ASP A 262 10.79 -22.74 -1.69
N LYS A 263 11.92 -22.04 -1.72
CA LYS A 263 13.26 -22.59 -1.43
C LYS A 263 13.60 -22.58 0.06
N GLY A 264 12.65 -22.21 0.93
CA GLY A 264 12.83 -22.14 2.38
C GLY A 264 13.50 -20.84 2.87
N ASN A 265 13.79 -19.90 1.98
CA ASN A 265 14.32 -18.59 2.33
C ASN A 265 13.17 -17.62 2.66
N ARG A 266 13.49 -16.43 3.17
CA ARG A 266 12.49 -15.40 3.46
C ARG A 266 12.74 -14.17 2.59
N ALA A 267 11.77 -13.85 1.74
CA ALA A 267 11.79 -12.70 0.87
C ALA A 267 10.52 -11.85 1.00
N TRP A 268 10.71 -10.54 0.99
CA TRP A 268 9.68 -9.52 1.20
C TRP A 268 9.71 -8.52 0.05
N ILE A 269 8.64 -7.77 -0.15
CA ILE A 269 8.54 -6.79 -1.23
C ILE A 269 8.45 -5.41 -0.60
N LEU A 270 9.34 -4.51 -0.99
CA LEU A 270 9.26 -3.09 -0.67
C LEU A 270 8.79 -2.34 -1.93
N SER A 271 7.55 -1.82 -1.91
CA SER A 271 6.92 -1.15 -3.08
C SER A 271 7.35 0.30 -3.28
N THR A 272 7.95 0.90 -2.26
CA THR A 272 8.48 2.24 -2.38
C THR A 272 9.77 2.16 -3.19
N GLY A 273 9.75 2.75 -4.39
CA GLY A 273 11.00 3.15 -5.02
C GLY A 273 11.77 3.92 -3.96
N LEU A 274 12.96 3.45 -3.59
CA LEU A 274 13.80 4.08 -2.58
C LEU A 274 13.90 5.57 -2.94
N GLN A 275 13.16 6.40 -2.21
CA GLN A 275 13.12 7.83 -2.47
C GLN A 275 14.45 8.39 -2.00
N SER A 276 15.20 8.98 -2.92
CA SER A 276 16.24 9.92 -2.55
C SER A 276 15.58 11.19 -2.00
N LEU A 277 16.16 11.73 -0.94
CA LEU A 277 16.17 13.19 -0.79
C LEU A 277 17.02 13.80 -1.90
#